data_AF-A0A258L6S6-F1
#
_entry.id   AF-A0A258L6S6-F1
#
_cell.length_a   1.000
_cell.length_b   1.000
_cell.length_c   1.000
_cell.angle_alpha   90.00
_cell.angle_beta   90.00
_cell.angle_gamma   90.00
#
_symmetry.space_group_name_H-M   'P 1'
#
loop_
_entity.id
_entity.type
_entity.pdbx_description
1 polymer ?
#
loop_
_entity_poly.entity_id
_entity_poly.type
_entity_poly.pdbx_seq_one_letter_code
_entity_poly.pdbx_strand_id
1 'polypeptide(L)'
;MTSQRTLGLLRQARLSRRQLVLFALVSAVINGIITASVGAWLGQTYAKYQARKQSIESLVHLVYERRTRAGMVASALRRGADIEEVKYRKRAYDEAYVDWNKSIMQNIFAIREVTGEYFLSKLEGHFQDALVAAMADVDRCLTKAYDARVAEQDPKPILEQCRMPVMHQFVLDCGATFTNEIYKLTKLSFIPFSTRLSEGPEKAEQRIARACTRPPEPPPAPAVAAPVPVAPEVSAPATAVPAVPAGAP
;
A
#
# COMPACT_ATOMS: atom_id res chain seq x y z
N MET A 1 60.37 -22.64 -24.03
CA MET A 1 60.57 -22.47 -25.49
C MET A 1 59.32 -21.86 -26.16
N THR A 2 58.90 -20.66 -25.79
CA THR A 2 57.65 -20.03 -26.31
C THR A 2 57.82 -18.58 -26.75
N SER A 3 59.01 -17.98 -26.58
CA SER A 3 59.24 -16.56 -26.89
C SER A 3 59.62 -16.29 -28.37
N GLN A 4 60.06 -17.30 -29.12
CA GLN A 4 60.56 -17.09 -30.50
C GLN A 4 59.49 -17.16 -31.60
N ARG A 5 58.29 -17.70 -31.34
CA ARG A 5 57.25 -17.86 -32.38
C ARG A 5 56.38 -16.61 -32.62
N THR A 6 56.29 -15.71 -31.65
CA THR A 6 55.54 -14.45 -31.77
C THR A 6 56.24 -13.42 -32.65
N LEU A 7 57.58 -13.45 -32.72
CA LEU A 7 58.36 -12.55 -33.58
C LEU A 7 58.28 -12.89 -35.08
N GLY A 8 58.01 -14.16 -35.43
CA GLY A 8 57.92 -14.61 -36.83
C GLY A 8 56.66 -14.11 -37.54
N LEU A 9 55.52 -14.06 -36.85
CA LEU A 9 54.25 -13.62 -37.42
C LEU A 9 54.23 -12.12 -37.73
N LEU A 10 54.93 -11.29 -36.94
CA LEU A 10 55.05 -9.84 -37.18
C LEU A 10 55.87 -9.51 -38.44
N ARG A 11 56.80 -10.39 -38.84
CA ARG A 11 57.69 -10.18 -40.00
C ARG A 11 57.03 -10.52 -41.34
N GLN A 12 56.05 -11.43 -41.35
CA GLN A 12 55.34 -11.82 -42.58
C GLN A 12 54.26 -10.81 -43.02
N ALA A 13 53.79 -9.94 -42.13
CA ALA A 13 52.67 -9.03 -42.43
C ALA A 13 53.07 -7.68 -43.08
N ARG A 14 54.37 -7.35 -43.22
CA ARG A 14 54.86 -6.02 -43.71
C ARG A 14 54.12 -4.82 -43.07
N LEU A 15 53.60 -4.96 -41.85
CA LEU A 15 52.95 -3.86 -41.15
C LEU A 15 54.03 -2.91 -40.63
N SER A 16 54.01 -1.67 -41.11
CA SER A 16 54.91 -0.62 -40.61
C SER A 16 54.66 -0.38 -39.12
N ARG A 17 55.70 0.03 -38.38
CA ARG A 17 55.59 0.38 -36.94
C ARG A 17 54.46 1.36 -36.65
N ARG A 18 54.16 2.26 -37.60
CA ARG A 18 53.03 3.20 -37.55
C ARG A 18 51.67 2.50 -37.55
N GLN A 19 51.49 1.44 -38.35
CA GLN A 19 50.24 0.68 -38.40
C GLN A 19 49.99 -0.11 -37.11
N LEU A 20 51.04 -0.65 -36.47
CA LEU A 20 50.90 -1.32 -35.18
C LEU A 20 50.49 -0.36 -34.05
N VAL A 21 51.10 0.83 -33.99
CA VAL A 21 50.72 1.86 -33.02
C VAL A 21 49.30 2.36 -33.26
N LEU A 22 48.92 2.59 -34.52
CA LEU A 22 47.56 3.01 -34.88
C LEU A 22 46.53 1.93 -34.49
N PHE A 23 46.81 0.66 -34.77
CA PHE A 23 45.93 -0.45 -34.41
C PHE A 23 45.74 -0.56 -32.89
N ALA A 24 46.82 -0.42 -32.11
CA ALA A 24 46.75 -0.44 -30.66
C ALA A 24 45.93 0.73 -30.11
N LEU A 25 46.11 1.94 -30.65
CA LEU A 25 45.33 3.13 -30.27
C LEU A 25 43.85 2.96 -30.61
N VAL A 26 43.53 2.50 -31.83
CA VAL A 26 42.14 2.24 -32.25
C VAL A 26 41.50 1.17 -31.37
N SER A 27 42.22 0.08 -31.08
CA SER A 27 41.73 -0.97 -30.19
C SER A 27 41.49 -0.46 -28.76
N ALA A 28 42.38 0.38 -28.23
CA ALA A 28 42.21 1.00 -26.92
C ALA A 28 41.01 1.94 -26.88
N VAL A 29 40.80 2.75 -27.92
CA VAL A 29 39.63 3.64 -28.03
C VAL A 29 38.33 2.83 -28.12
N ILE A 30 38.27 1.80 -28.97
CA ILE A 30 37.08 0.95 -29.12
C ILE A 30 36.77 0.24 -27.80
N ASN A 31 37.76 -0.37 -27.16
CA ASN A 31 37.57 -1.02 -25.85
C ASN A 31 37.13 -0.01 -24.77
N GLY A 32 37.68 1.20 -24.79
CA GLY A 32 37.28 2.28 -23.89
C GLY A 32 35.81 2.67 -24.08
N ILE A 33 35.37 2.85 -25.34
CA ILE A 33 33.97 3.16 -25.67
C ILE A 33 33.05 2.01 -25.25
N ILE A 34 33.36 0.77 -25.61
CA ILE A 34 32.54 -0.40 -25.24
C ILE A 34 32.43 -0.51 -23.73
N THR A 35 33.54 -0.37 -23.00
CA THR A 35 33.57 -0.43 -21.53
C THR A 35 32.72 0.69 -20.92
N ALA A 36 32.83 1.91 -21.44
CA ALA A 36 32.05 3.06 -20.97
C ALA A 36 30.55 2.89 -21.25
N SER A 37 30.18 2.44 -22.46
CA SER A 37 28.78 2.22 -22.84
C SER A 37 28.14 1.10 -22.04
N VAL A 38 28.82 -0.04 -21.88
CA VAL A 38 28.33 -1.16 -21.07
C VAL A 38 28.27 -0.77 -19.60
N GLY A 39 29.29 -0.07 -19.08
CA GLY A 39 29.31 0.44 -17.71
C GLY A 39 28.18 1.41 -17.41
N ALA A 40 27.92 2.37 -18.31
CA ALA A 40 26.81 3.31 -18.18
C ALA A 40 25.45 2.61 -18.25
N TRP A 41 25.28 1.67 -19.18
CA TRP A 41 24.05 0.89 -19.31
C TRP A 41 23.78 0.00 -18.09
N LEU A 42 24.80 -0.70 -17.58
CA LEU A 42 24.69 -1.48 -16.35
C LEU A 42 24.35 -0.58 -15.16
N GLY A 43 25.07 0.54 -14.99
CA GLY A 43 24.82 1.50 -13.92
C GLY A 43 23.39 2.04 -13.93
N GLN A 44 22.89 2.45 -15.09
CA GLN A 44 21.50 2.90 -15.24
C GLN A 44 20.49 1.79 -14.91
N THR A 45 20.76 0.55 -15.33
CA THR A 45 19.79 -0.53 -15.11
C THR A 45 19.77 -0.99 -13.65
N TYR A 46 20.91 -1.03 -12.98
CA TYR A 46 20.99 -1.26 -11.53
C TYR A 46 20.32 -0.14 -10.74
N ALA A 47 20.51 1.12 -11.12
CA ALA A 47 19.86 2.25 -10.45
C ALA A 47 18.33 2.17 -10.55
N LYS A 48 17.79 1.86 -11.74
CA LYS A 48 16.34 1.66 -11.92
C LYS A 48 15.81 0.49 -11.11
N TYR A 49 16.53 -0.64 -11.11
CA TYR A 49 16.15 -1.81 -10.31
C TYR A 49 16.10 -1.49 -8.81
N GLN A 50 17.11 -0.79 -8.29
CA GLN A 50 17.17 -0.41 -6.89
C GLN A 50 16.03 0.55 -6.51
N ALA A 51 15.73 1.55 -7.36
CA ALA A 51 14.63 2.49 -7.13
C ALA A 51 13.27 1.79 -7.08
N ARG A 52 13.02 0.84 -8.00
CA ARG A 52 11.81 0.00 -8.02
C ARG A 52 11.67 -0.84 -6.76
N LYS A 53 12.76 -1.53 -6.36
CA LYS A 53 12.79 -2.34 -5.14
C LYS A 53 12.49 -1.49 -3.91
N GLN A 54 13.13 -0.34 -3.76
CA GLN A 54 12.92 0.57 -2.63
C GLN A 54 11.47 1.07 -2.59
N SER A 55 10.86 1.34 -3.73
CA SER A 55 9.46 1.79 -3.80
C SER A 55 8.49 0.70 -3.35
N ILE A 56 8.73 -0.56 -3.70
CA ILE A 56 7.91 -1.69 -3.22
C ILE A 56 8.12 -1.92 -1.73
N GLU A 57 9.36 -1.85 -1.24
CA GLU A 57 9.65 -1.95 0.19
C GLU A 57 8.95 -0.85 0.99
N SER A 58 8.90 0.37 0.46
CA SER A 58 8.13 1.48 1.05
C SER A 58 6.63 1.18 1.06
N LEU A 59 6.07 0.70 -0.05
CA LEU A 59 4.67 0.29 -0.11
C LEU A 59 4.33 -0.82 0.92
N VAL A 60 5.17 -1.85 1.00
CA VAL A 60 5.06 -2.92 2.01
C VAL A 60 5.03 -2.31 3.40
N HIS A 61 6.01 -1.49 3.74
CA HIS A 61 6.09 -0.86 5.05
C HIS A 61 4.80 -0.12 5.41
N LEU A 62 4.30 0.71 4.49
CA LEU A 62 3.09 1.51 4.70
C LEU A 62 1.83 0.64 4.91
N VAL A 63 1.63 -0.41 4.11
CA VAL A 63 0.47 -1.32 4.26
C VAL A 63 0.54 -2.04 5.62
N TYR A 64 1.71 -2.63 5.94
CA TYR A 64 1.87 -3.43 7.14
C TYR A 64 1.84 -2.58 8.42
N GLU A 65 2.45 -1.40 8.39
CA GLU A 65 2.44 -0.46 9.51
C GLU A 65 1.00 -0.05 9.84
N ARG A 66 0.25 0.43 8.84
CA ARG A 66 -1.13 0.88 9.03
C ARG A 66 -2.03 -0.25 9.54
N ARG A 67 -1.93 -1.44 8.95
CA ARG A 67 -2.69 -2.62 9.39
C ARG A 67 -2.32 -3.06 10.81
N THR A 68 -1.04 -3.00 11.17
CA THR A 68 -0.57 -3.37 12.50
C THR A 68 -1.07 -2.38 13.55
N ARG A 69 -0.94 -1.07 13.28
CA ARG A 69 -1.47 -0.01 14.17
C ARG A 69 -3.00 -0.10 14.30
N ALA A 70 -3.72 -0.37 13.21
CA ALA A 70 -5.17 -0.67 13.24
C ALA A 70 -5.48 -1.85 14.19
N GLY A 71 -4.71 -2.94 14.09
CA GLY A 71 -4.79 -4.11 14.98
C GLY A 71 -4.63 -3.76 16.45
N MET A 72 -3.66 -2.89 16.76
CA MET A 72 -3.41 -2.44 18.12
C MET A 72 -4.57 -1.61 18.68
N VAL A 73 -5.17 -0.73 17.87
CA VAL A 73 -6.36 0.06 18.27
C VAL A 73 -7.55 -0.86 18.51
N ALA A 74 -7.88 -1.74 17.55
CA ALA A 74 -8.97 -2.68 17.67
C ALA A 74 -8.83 -3.60 18.90
N SER A 75 -7.61 -4.08 19.17
CA SER A 75 -7.31 -4.90 20.34
C SER A 75 -7.52 -4.13 21.66
N ALA A 76 -7.10 -2.86 21.72
CA ALA A 76 -7.27 -2.02 22.91
C ALA A 76 -8.75 -1.72 23.18
N LEU A 77 -9.51 -1.39 22.14
CA LEU A 77 -10.96 -1.18 22.24
C LEU A 77 -11.68 -2.45 22.70
N ARG A 78 -11.36 -3.62 22.11
CA ARG A 78 -12.03 -4.89 22.44
C ARG A 78 -11.81 -5.32 23.89
N ARG A 79 -10.63 -5.10 24.45
CA ARG A 79 -10.33 -5.48 25.84
C ARG A 79 -10.77 -4.43 26.88
N GLY A 80 -11.35 -3.31 26.44
CA GLY A 80 -11.71 -2.22 27.34
C GLY A 80 -10.51 -1.59 28.02
N ALA A 81 -9.42 -1.38 27.27
CA ALA A 81 -8.21 -0.73 27.78
C ALA A 81 -8.49 0.67 28.35
N ASP A 82 -7.52 1.16 29.12
CA ASP A 82 -7.52 2.54 29.61
C ASP A 82 -7.65 3.55 28.45
N ILE A 83 -8.38 4.63 28.69
CA ILE A 83 -8.71 5.61 27.64
C ILE A 83 -7.45 6.31 27.11
N GLU A 84 -6.44 6.54 27.94
CA GLU A 84 -5.18 7.15 27.49
C GLU A 84 -4.39 6.18 26.60
N GLU A 85 -4.42 4.88 26.91
CA GLU A 85 -3.86 3.86 26.00
C GLU A 85 -4.57 3.86 24.64
N VAL A 86 -5.91 3.94 24.64
CA VAL A 86 -6.71 3.97 23.41
C VAL A 86 -6.39 5.23 22.58
N LYS A 87 -6.35 6.40 23.22
CA LYS A 87 -5.98 7.67 22.58
C LYS A 87 -4.57 7.63 21.98
N TYR A 88 -3.60 7.10 22.73
CA TYR A 88 -2.22 6.96 22.25
C TYR A 88 -2.15 6.07 21.01
N ARG A 89 -2.78 4.89 21.04
CA ARG A 89 -2.80 3.97 19.89
C ARG A 89 -3.55 4.57 18.70
N LYS A 90 -4.65 5.31 18.94
CA LYS A 90 -5.40 5.99 17.89
C LYS A 90 -4.57 7.09 17.22
N ARG A 91 -3.84 7.89 18.00
CA ARG A 91 -2.91 8.90 17.46
C ARG A 91 -1.85 8.25 16.57
N ALA A 92 -1.20 7.19 17.05
CA ALA A 92 -0.22 6.46 16.25
C ALA A 92 -0.85 5.90 14.96
N TYR A 93 -2.08 5.37 15.03
CA TYR A 93 -2.79 4.95 13.83
C TYR A 93 -3.04 6.10 12.84
N ASP A 94 -3.45 7.26 13.34
CA ASP A 94 -3.74 8.44 12.52
C ASP A 94 -2.51 9.00 11.83
N GLU A 95 -1.35 8.96 12.48
CA GLU A 95 -0.06 9.27 11.85
C GLU A 95 0.21 8.35 10.65
N ALA A 96 0.05 7.03 10.83
CA ALA A 96 0.23 6.07 9.74
C ALA A 96 -0.82 6.22 8.62
N TYR A 97 -2.06 6.62 8.96
CA TYR A 97 -3.09 6.98 7.99
C TYR A 97 -2.67 8.19 7.14
N VAL A 98 -2.13 9.23 7.78
CA VAL A 98 -1.64 10.42 7.08
C VAL A 98 -0.46 10.08 6.17
N ASP A 99 0.51 9.31 6.65
CA ASP A 99 1.68 8.93 5.86
C ASP A 99 1.33 7.99 4.69
N TRP A 100 0.36 7.09 4.90
CA TRP A 100 -0.26 6.32 3.82
C TRP A 100 -0.80 7.24 2.73
N ASN A 101 -1.66 8.20 3.08
CA ASN A 101 -2.34 9.06 2.12
C ASN A 101 -1.39 9.97 1.35
N LYS A 102 -0.35 10.50 2.01
CA LYS A 102 0.71 11.27 1.34
C LYS A 102 1.44 10.45 0.27
N SER A 103 1.54 9.14 0.49
CA SER A 103 2.35 8.24 -0.33
C SER A 103 1.55 7.48 -1.41
N ILE A 104 0.20 7.56 -1.41
CA ILE A 104 -0.65 6.83 -2.38
C ILE A 104 -0.21 7.11 -3.82
N MET A 105 -0.03 8.38 -4.19
CA MET A 105 0.34 8.75 -5.57
C MET A 105 1.73 8.25 -5.95
N GLN A 106 2.69 8.34 -5.03
CA GLN A 106 4.04 7.81 -5.23
C GLN A 106 4.00 6.29 -5.43
N ASN A 107 3.18 5.58 -4.66
CA ASN A 107 3.01 4.14 -4.77
C ASN A 107 2.37 3.75 -6.11
N ILE A 108 1.38 4.49 -6.60
CA ILE A 108 0.78 4.27 -7.92
C ILE A 108 1.83 4.43 -9.03
N PHE A 109 2.66 5.48 -8.98
CA PHE A 109 3.72 5.65 -9.98
C PHE A 109 4.77 4.54 -9.91
N ALA A 110 5.10 4.05 -8.71
CA ALA A 110 5.97 2.90 -8.56
C ALA A 110 5.38 1.63 -9.19
N ILE A 111 4.07 1.38 -9.01
CA ILE A 111 3.38 0.25 -9.65
C ILE A 111 3.47 0.36 -11.18
N ARG A 112 3.20 1.55 -11.73
CA ARG A 112 3.32 1.81 -13.18
C ARG A 112 4.74 1.60 -13.70
N GLU A 113 5.75 2.06 -12.95
CA GLU A 113 7.15 1.88 -13.35
C GLU A 113 7.57 0.40 -13.37
N VAL A 114 7.10 -0.39 -12.39
CA VAL A 114 7.41 -1.82 -12.29
C VAL A 114 6.70 -2.63 -13.38
N THR A 115 5.45 -2.28 -13.68
CA THR A 115 4.64 -2.97 -14.71
C THR A 115 5.02 -2.57 -16.12
N GLY A 116 5.68 -1.41 -16.30
CA GLY A 116 5.97 -0.86 -17.62
C GLY A 116 4.73 -0.30 -18.32
N GLU A 117 3.61 -0.15 -17.60
CA GLU A 117 2.37 0.37 -18.12
C GLU A 117 2.29 1.89 -17.85
N TYR A 118 2.13 2.68 -18.92
CA TYR A 118 2.01 4.13 -18.83
C TYR A 118 0.57 4.60 -18.52
N PHE A 119 -0.41 3.70 -18.64
CA PHE A 119 -1.84 3.96 -18.38
C PHE A 119 -2.29 3.26 -17.09
N LEU A 120 -3.55 3.47 -16.70
CA LEU A 120 -4.18 2.79 -15.57
C LEU A 120 -4.00 1.28 -15.70
N SER A 121 -3.10 0.72 -14.90
CA SER A 121 -2.85 -0.71 -14.92
C SER A 121 -3.98 -1.44 -14.23
N LYS A 122 -4.28 -2.67 -14.65
CA LYS A 122 -5.26 -3.49 -13.92
C LYS A 122 -4.83 -3.75 -12.47
N LEU A 123 -3.52 -3.76 -12.24
CA LEU A 123 -2.91 -3.84 -10.90
C LEU A 123 -3.19 -2.58 -10.07
N GLU A 124 -3.20 -1.40 -10.68
CA GLU A 124 -3.66 -0.17 -10.04
C GLU A 124 -5.13 -0.26 -9.62
N GLY A 125 -5.99 -0.87 -10.44
CA GLY A 125 -7.38 -1.17 -10.07
C GLY A 125 -7.47 -2.06 -8.83
N HIS A 126 -6.72 -3.17 -8.77
CA HIS A 126 -6.68 -4.00 -7.55
C HIS A 126 -6.13 -3.26 -6.32
N PHE A 127 -5.18 -2.34 -6.52
CA PHE A 127 -4.66 -1.52 -5.44
C PHE A 127 -5.72 -0.55 -4.91
N GLN A 128 -6.37 0.20 -5.80
CA GLN A 128 -7.32 1.26 -5.44
C GLN A 128 -8.68 0.69 -4.99
N ASP A 129 -9.27 -0.18 -5.81
CA ASP A 129 -10.64 -0.65 -5.61
C ASP A 129 -10.76 -1.74 -4.55
N ALA A 130 -9.68 -2.49 -4.29
CA ALA A 130 -9.67 -3.52 -3.26
C ALA A 130 -8.89 -3.09 -2.02
N LEU A 131 -7.58 -2.86 -2.13
CA LEU A 131 -6.74 -2.65 -0.95
C LEU A 131 -6.99 -1.29 -0.27
N VAL A 132 -6.96 -0.19 -1.04
CA VAL A 132 -7.26 1.16 -0.51
C VAL A 132 -8.69 1.22 0.03
N ALA A 133 -9.66 0.70 -0.72
CA ALA A 133 -11.05 0.66 -0.27
C ALA A 133 -11.22 -0.11 1.06
N ALA A 134 -10.63 -1.30 1.19
CA ALA A 134 -10.72 -2.07 2.42
C ALA A 134 -10.05 -1.38 3.61
N MET A 135 -8.92 -0.71 3.40
CA MET A 135 -8.29 0.09 4.46
C MET A 135 -9.13 1.32 4.84
N ALA A 136 -9.82 1.94 3.89
CA ALA A 136 -10.76 3.02 4.18
C ALA A 136 -11.92 2.55 5.06
N ASP A 137 -12.41 1.33 4.85
CA ASP A 137 -13.45 0.77 5.70
C ASP A 137 -12.94 0.41 7.10
N VAL A 138 -11.67 -0.03 7.22
CA VAL A 138 -11.00 -0.18 8.52
C VAL A 138 -10.98 1.16 9.25
N ASP A 139 -10.62 2.27 8.58
CA ASP A 139 -10.60 3.61 9.20
C ASP A 139 -11.98 4.01 9.72
N ARG A 140 -13.01 3.84 8.88
CA ARG A 140 -14.38 4.21 9.22
C ARG A 140 -14.85 3.42 10.44
N CYS A 141 -14.54 2.14 10.49
CA CYS A 141 -14.91 1.30 11.62
C CYS A 141 -14.17 1.69 12.90
N LEU A 142 -12.85 1.87 12.82
CA LEU A 142 -12.02 2.24 13.97
C LEU A 142 -12.41 3.61 14.53
N THR A 143 -12.71 4.57 13.67
CA THR A 143 -13.18 5.90 14.09
C THR A 143 -14.51 5.79 14.81
N LYS A 144 -15.52 5.09 14.24
CA LYS A 144 -16.80 4.89 14.92
C LYS A 144 -16.67 4.19 16.27
N ALA A 145 -15.85 3.14 16.35
CA ALA A 145 -15.62 2.42 17.59
C ALA A 145 -14.85 3.27 18.62
N TYR A 146 -13.91 4.09 18.18
CA TYR A 146 -13.21 5.05 19.02
C TYR A 146 -14.17 6.12 19.57
N ASP A 147 -15.00 6.70 18.73
CA ASP A 147 -15.97 7.74 19.13
C ASP A 147 -16.97 7.19 20.15
N ALA A 148 -17.48 5.98 19.94
CA ALA A 148 -18.33 5.29 20.90
C ALA A 148 -17.62 5.10 22.25
N ARG A 149 -16.34 4.70 22.23
CA ARG A 149 -15.55 4.53 23.46
C ARG A 149 -15.33 5.85 24.19
N VAL A 150 -15.09 6.95 23.47
CA VAL A 150 -14.96 8.30 24.04
C VAL A 150 -16.27 8.78 24.64
N ALA A 151 -17.41 8.39 24.06
CA ALA A 151 -18.75 8.63 24.59
C ALA A 151 -19.17 7.63 25.69
N GLU A 152 -18.21 6.87 26.26
CA GLU A 152 -18.44 5.86 27.31
C GLU A 152 -19.36 4.70 26.91
N GLN A 153 -19.58 4.47 25.61
CA GLN A 153 -20.34 3.35 25.08
C GLN A 153 -19.42 2.14 24.84
N ASP A 154 -20.01 0.93 24.74
CA ASP A 154 -19.26 -0.28 24.40
C ASP A 154 -18.89 -0.28 22.90
N PRO A 155 -17.59 -0.27 22.53
CA PRO A 155 -17.16 -0.29 21.14
C PRO A 155 -17.25 -1.69 20.50
N LYS A 156 -17.40 -2.76 21.27
CA LYS A 156 -17.37 -4.15 20.75
C LYS A 156 -18.43 -4.43 19.68
N PRO A 157 -19.72 -4.05 19.85
CA PRO A 157 -20.75 -4.30 18.84
C PRO A 157 -20.41 -3.65 17.49
N ILE A 158 -19.79 -2.46 17.51
CA ILE A 158 -19.36 -1.77 16.29
C ILE A 158 -18.25 -2.57 15.60
N LEU A 159 -17.22 -2.99 16.36
CA LEU A 159 -16.10 -3.77 15.81
C LEU A 159 -16.55 -5.13 15.24
N GLU A 160 -17.57 -5.74 15.85
CA GLU A 160 -18.20 -6.99 15.40
C GLU A 160 -19.04 -6.79 14.14
N GLN A 161 -19.85 -5.73 14.10
CA GLN A 161 -20.66 -5.36 12.93
C GLN A 161 -19.77 -5.09 11.71
N CYS A 162 -18.63 -4.44 11.90
CA CYS A 162 -17.64 -4.25 10.83
C CYS A 162 -16.87 -5.53 10.47
N ARG A 163 -16.97 -6.60 11.26
CA ARG A 163 -16.16 -7.82 11.09
C ARG A 163 -14.67 -7.52 11.05
N MET A 164 -14.18 -6.68 11.96
CA MET A 164 -12.78 -6.23 12.01
C MET A 164 -11.72 -7.34 11.86
N PRO A 165 -11.88 -8.54 12.46
CA PRO A 165 -10.94 -9.65 12.22
C PRO A 165 -10.85 -10.07 10.75
N VAL A 166 -11.99 -10.13 10.06
CA VAL A 166 -12.07 -10.53 8.63
C VAL A 166 -11.43 -9.45 7.76
N MET A 167 -11.72 -8.18 8.03
CA MET A 167 -11.13 -7.07 7.28
C MET A 167 -9.61 -6.99 7.47
N HIS A 168 -9.11 -7.15 8.69
CA HIS A 168 -7.66 -7.17 8.95
C HIS A 168 -6.94 -8.34 8.31
N GLN A 169 -7.61 -9.48 8.20
CA GLN A 169 -7.07 -10.64 7.50
C GLN A 169 -7.08 -10.42 5.99
N PHE A 170 -8.16 -9.86 5.44
CA PHE A 170 -8.21 -9.48 4.03
C PHE A 170 -7.10 -8.49 3.64
N VAL A 171 -6.90 -7.42 4.42
CA VAL A 171 -5.83 -6.43 4.16
C VAL A 171 -4.45 -7.10 4.22
N LEU A 172 -4.25 -8.08 5.11
CA LEU A 172 -3.01 -8.86 5.13
C LEU A 172 -2.83 -9.70 3.87
N ASP A 173 -3.84 -10.50 3.53
CA ASP A 173 -3.72 -11.49 2.46
C ASP A 173 -3.60 -10.80 1.10
N CYS A 174 -4.44 -9.79 0.85
CA CYS A 174 -4.36 -8.95 -0.33
C CYS A 174 -3.05 -8.15 -0.33
N GLY A 175 -2.69 -7.46 0.76
CA GLY A 175 -1.47 -6.66 0.83
C GLY A 175 -0.18 -7.48 0.64
N ALA A 176 -0.11 -8.65 1.26
CA ALA A 176 1.02 -9.58 1.14
C ALA A 176 1.12 -10.15 -0.27
N THR A 177 0.00 -10.58 -0.86
CA THR A 177 -0.01 -11.12 -2.22
C THR A 177 0.34 -10.04 -3.23
N PHE A 178 -0.26 -8.86 -3.10
CA PHE A 178 -0.01 -7.71 -3.96
C PHE A 178 1.47 -7.33 -3.97
N THR A 179 2.05 -7.12 -2.80
CA THR A 179 3.46 -6.71 -2.70
C THR A 179 4.42 -7.80 -3.14
N ASN A 180 4.14 -9.08 -2.86
CA ASN A 180 4.96 -10.21 -3.31
C ASN A 180 4.94 -10.37 -4.83
N GLU A 181 3.76 -10.28 -5.47
CA GLU A 181 3.66 -10.42 -6.92
C GLU A 181 4.29 -9.22 -7.64
N ILE A 182 4.12 -7.98 -7.14
CA ILE A 182 4.84 -6.82 -7.69
C ILE A 182 6.36 -6.95 -7.49
N TYR A 183 6.81 -7.45 -6.35
CA TYR A 183 8.23 -7.70 -6.12
C TYR A 183 8.82 -8.68 -7.16
N LYS A 184 8.09 -9.75 -7.51
CA LYS A 184 8.52 -10.69 -8.57
C LYS A 184 8.64 -10.03 -9.93
N LEU A 185 7.83 -9.01 -10.22
CA LEU A 185 7.89 -8.24 -11.47
C LEU A 185 9.12 -7.32 -11.55
N THR A 186 9.79 -7.01 -10.43
CA THR A 186 11.00 -6.16 -10.46
C THR A 186 12.27 -6.84 -10.95
N LYS A 187 12.28 -8.17 -11.12
CA LYS A 187 13.51 -8.92 -11.42
C LYS A 187 14.25 -8.35 -12.63
N LEU A 188 15.56 -8.20 -12.47
CA LEU A 188 16.50 -7.79 -13.53
C LEU A 188 16.35 -8.71 -14.75
N SER A 189 16.00 -8.14 -15.90
CA SER A 189 15.84 -8.85 -17.19
C SER A 189 17.16 -9.34 -17.81
N PHE A 190 18.24 -9.39 -17.04
CA PHE A 190 19.60 -9.70 -17.49
C PHE A 190 19.91 -11.20 -17.60
N ILE A 191 18.95 -12.08 -17.31
CA ILE A 191 19.16 -13.53 -17.42
C ILE A 191 18.45 -14.04 -18.68
N PRO A 192 19.07 -13.96 -19.88
CA PRO A 192 18.49 -14.48 -21.12
C PRO A 192 18.34 -16.01 -21.11
N PHE A 193 18.82 -16.71 -20.07
CA PHE A 193 18.84 -18.17 -19.97
C PHE A 193 18.06 -18.75 -18.78
N SER A 194 17.32 -17.94 -17.99
CA SER A 194 16.46 -18.54 -16.96
C SER A 194 15.15 -19.00 -17.60
N THR A 195 15.17 -20.24 -18.09
CA THR A 195 13.98 -21.01 -18.52
C THR A 195 12.95 -21.24 -17.41
N ARG A 196 13.26 -20.88 -16.15
CA ARG A 196 12.30 -20.84 -15.05
C ARG A 196 11.55 -19.51 -15.04
N LEU A 197 10.47 -19.50 -15.83
CA LEU A 197 9.21 -18.83 -15.53
C LEU A 197 9.34 -17.35 -15.17
N SER A 198 9.39 -16.50 -16.20
CA SER A 198 8.61 -15.27 -16.15
C SER A 198 7.15 -15.70 -15.99
N GLU A 199 6.68 -15.83 -14.75
CA GLU A 199 5.25 -15.71 -14.52
C GLU A 199 4.90 -14.29 -14.91
N GLY A 200 4.43 -14.12 -16.15
CA GLY A 200 4.18 -12.81 -16.74
C GLY A 200 3.20 -11.98 -15.91
N PRO A 201 3.07 -10.68 -16.23
CA PRO A 201 2.16 -9.76 -15.52
C PRO A 201 0.73 -10.32 -15.39
N GLU A 202 0.26 -11.11 -16.35
CA GLU A 202 -1.05 -11.78 -16.31
C GLU A 202 -1.20 -12.78 -15.14
N LYS A 203 -0.16 -13.55 -14.82
CA LYS A 203 -0.21 -14.51 -13.69
C LYS A 203 -0.17 -13.78 -12.36
N ALA A 204 0.61 -12.70 -12.27
CA ALA A 204 0.63 -11.81 -11.12
C ALA A 204 -0.77 -11.19 -10.90
N GLU A 205 -1.37 -10.65 -11.97
CA GLU A 205 -2.74 -10.12 -11.97
C GLU A 205 -3.75 -11.16 -11.48
N GLN A 206 -3.75 -12.38 -12.02
CA GLN A 206 -4.70 -13.43 -11.61
C GLN A 206 -4.57 -13.80 -10.12
N ARG A 207 -3.35 -13.85 -9.60
CA ARG A 207 -3.12 -14.15 -8.17
C ARG A 207 -3.57 -13.01 -7.28
N ILE A 208 -3.25 -11.78 -7.68
CA ILE A 208 -3.69 -10.57 -7.00
C ILE A 208 -5.22 -10.50 -7.00
N ALA A 209 -5.86 -10.69 -8.15
CA ALA A 209 -7.31 -10.68 -8.27
C ALA A 209 -7.97 -11.67 -7.31
N ARG A 210 -7.43 -12.90 -7.21
CA ARG A 210 -7.93 -13.92 -6.28
C ARG A 210 -7.76 -13.52 -4.82
N ALA A 211 -6.60 -12.99 -4.44
CA ALA A 211 -6.31 -12.60 -3.05
C ALA A 211 -7.03 -11.31 -2.63
N CYS A 212 -7.25 -10.39 -3.58
CA CYS A 212 -7.88 -9.10 -3.38
C CYS A 212 -9.37 -9.10 -3.77
N THR A 213 -10.00 -10.28 -3.92
CA THR A 213 -11.46 -10.36 -4.02
C THR A 213 -12.07 -10.06 -2.66
N ARG A 214 -12.77 -8.93 -2.57
CA ARG A 214 -13.34 -8.42 -1.33
C ARG A 214 -14.34 -9.43 -0.72
N PRO A 215 -14.31 -9.65 0.61
CA PRO A 215 -15.35 -10.43 1.27
C PRO A 215 -16.74 -9.81 1.03
N PRO A 216 -17.81 -10.61 0.92
CA PRO A 216 -19.15 -10.07 0.73
C PRO A 216 -19.52 -9.12 1.89
N GLU A 217 -20.08 -7.97 1.51
CA GLU A 217 -20.54 -6.94 2.45
C GLU A 217 -21.67 -7.49 3.32
N PRO A 218 -21.74 -7.14 4.63
CA PRO A 218 -22.87 -7.55 5.44
C PRO A 218 -24.19 -7.04 4.84
N PRO A 219 -25.28 -7.80 4.96
CA PRO A 219 -26.60 -7.29 4.61
C PRO A 219 -26.87 -6.00 5.41
N PRO A 220 -27.56 -5.01 4.81
CA PRO A 220 -27.87 -3.77 5.49
C PRO A 220 -28.57 -4.10 6.81
N ALA A 221 -28.11 -3.48 7.90
CA ALA A 221 -28.76 -3.62 9.19
C ALA A 221 -30.25 -3.24 9.02
N PRO A 222 -31.19 -3.99 9.65
CA PRO A 222 -32.60 -3.65 9.57
C PRO A 222 -32.77 -2.19 9.98
N ALA A 223 -33.46 -1.42 9.15
CA ALA A 223 -33.71 0.00 9.40
C ALA A 223 -34.27 0.14 10.82
N VAL A 224 -33.57 0.89 11.67
CA VAL A 224 -34.06 1.25 12.99
C VAL A 224 -35.40 1.94 12.76
N ALA A 225 -36.49 1.31 13.21
CA ALA A 225 -37.82 1.86 13.08
C ALA A 225 -37.79 3.29 13.63
N ALA A 226 -38.30 4.23 12.84
CA ALA A 226 -38.37 5.63 13.25
C ALA A 226 -38.98 5.72 14.66
N PRO A 227 -38.42 6.54 15.56
CA PRO A 227 -39.02 6.72 16.88
C PRO A 227 -40.48 7.11 16.69
N VAL A 228 -41.36 6.28 17.25
CA VAL A 228 -42.81 6.52 17.26
C VAL A 228 -43.01 7.92 17.86
N PRO A 229 -43.68 8.85 17.17
CA PRO A 229 -43.93 10.17 17.71
C PRO A 229 -44.71 10.02 19.02
N VAL A 230 -44.10 10.45 20.13
CA VAL A 230 -44.75 10.55 21.42
C VAL A 230 -45.94 11.50 21.26
N ALA A 231 -47.14 10.98 21.45
CA ALA A 231 -48.36 11.77 21.42
C ALA A 231 -48.27 12.89 22.47
N PRO A 232 -48.71 14.13 22.17
CA PRO A 232 -48.64 15.22 23.11
C PRO A 232 -49.51 14.93 24.34
N GLU A 233 -48.88 14.99 25.51
CA GLU A 233 -49.50 14.88 26.82
C GLU A 233 -50.48 16.05 27.00
N VAL A 234 -51.77 15.72 27.08
CA VAL A 234 -52.86 16.70 27.26
C VAL A 234 -52.70 17.31 28.66
N SER A 235 -52.31 18.58 28.69
CA SER A 235 -52.21 19.36 29.93
C SER A 235 -53.59 19.52 30.57
N ALA A 236 -53.70 19.13 31.84
CA ALA A 236 -54.90 19.32 32.65
C ALA A 236 -55.18 20.81 32.92
N PRO A 237 -56.45 21.25 33.00
CA PRO A 237 -56.80 22.64 33.26
C PRO A 237 -56.61 23.00 34.75
N ALA A 238 -55.96 24.13 34.99
CA ALA A 238 -55.80 24.74 36.29
C ALA A 238 -57.15 25.30 36.79
N THR A 239 -57.65 24.78 37.91
CA THR A 239 -58.80 25.35 38.63
C THR A 239 -58.35 26.45 39.60
N ALA A 240 -59.17 27.50 39.64
CA ALA A 240 -58.90 28.83 40.13
C ALA A 240 -58.78 28.99 41.66
N VAL A 241 -58.03 30.01 42.06
CA VAL A 241 -57.90 30.54 43.43
C VAL A 241 -59.15 31.37 43.79
N PRO A 242 -59.72 31.27 45.01
CA PRO A 242 -60.86 32.09 45.41
C PRO A 242 -60.44 33.52 45.82
N ALA A 243 -61.26 34.49 45.42
CA ALA A 243 -61.10 35.91 45.73
C ALA A 243 -61.50 36.24 47.18
N VAL A 244 -60.70 37.09 47.82
CA VAL A 244 -60.96 37.69 49.15
C VAL A 244 -61.81 38.95 48.97
N PRO A 245 -62.86 39.18 49.78
CA PRO A 245 -63.69 40.38 49.68
C PRO A 245 -63.02 41.59 50.37
N ALA A 246 -63.11 42.75 49.72
CA ALA A 246 -62.68 44.04 50.23
C ALA A 246 -63.72 44.60 51.23
N GLY A 247 -63.24 45.08 52.38
CA GLY A 247 -64.04 45.83 53.34
C GLY A 247 -64.29 47.27 52.89
N ALA A 248 -65.51 47.76 53.16
CA ALA A 248 -65.89 49.17 53.12
C ALA A 248 -65.81 49.78 54.54
N PRO A 249 -65.76 51.11 54.68
CA PRO A 249 -67.00 51.90 54.67
C PRO A 249 -67.17 52.84 53.47
#